data_AF-A0A2P2CJQ1-F1
#
_entry.id   AF-A0A2P2CJQ1-F1
#
_cell.length_a   1.000
_cell.length_b   1.000
_cell.length_c   1.000
_cell.angle_alpha   90.00
_cell.angle_beta   90.00
_cell.angle_gamma   90.00
#
_symmetry.space_group_name_H-M   'P 1'
#
loop_
_entity.id
_entity.type
_entity.pdbx_description
1 polymer ?
#
loop_
_entity_poly.entity_id
_entity_poly.type
_entity_poly.pdbx_seq_one_letter_code
_entity_poly.pdbx_strand_id
1 'polypeptide(L)'
;MNLHDWIDELADVLDVEAEVDEGLILDLARVSARNVEKKSAPITAYMLGLAAGATDADPEEVERLAARAQQLAESWDRPADAPDPDDVDDDVPDDSSVDHTDDEYED
;
A
#
# COMPACT_ATOMS: atom_id res chain seq x y z
N MET A 1 -7.72 17.32 14.48
CA MET A 1 -6.91 16.55 13.55
C MET A 1 -7.73 15.37 13.10
N ASN A 2 -8.51 15.60 12.04
CA ASN A 2 -9.19 14.57 11.26
C ASN A 2 -8.28 14.15 10.09
N LEU A 3 -8.65 13.09 9.36
CA LEU A 3 -7.95 12.62 8.18
C LEU A 3 -7.81 13.72 7.11
N HIS A 4 -8.85 14.52 6.88
CA HIS A 4 -8.79 15.68 5.97
C HIS A 4 -7.65 16.65 6.34
N ASP A 5 -7.59 17.06 7.62
CA ASP A 5 -6.52 17.97 8.10
C ASP A 5 -5.13 17.38 7.80
N TRP A 6 -4.97 16.08 8.07
CA TRP A 6 -3.71 15.36 7.82
C TRP A 6 -3.35 15.29 6.34
N ILE A 7 -4.33 15.09 5.45
CA ILE A 7 -4.08 15.03 4.00
C ILE A 7 -3.64 16.40 3.49
N ASP A 8 -4.28 17.48 3.94
CA ASP A 8 -3.90 18.84 3.57
C ASP A 8 -2.46 19.15 4.01
N GLU A 9 -2.11 18.83 5.26
CA GLU A 9 -0.76 19.05 5.81
C GLU A 9 0.29 18.17 5.13
N LEU A 10 -0.06 16.93 4.76
CA LEU A 10 0.82 16.04 4.00
C LEU A 10 1.04 16.55 2.58
N ALA A 11 0.00 17.07 1.93
CA ALA A 11 0.10 17.66 0.60
C ALA A 11 1.05 18.86 0.59
N ASP A 12 0.95 19.74 1.60
CA ASP A 12 1.87 20.86 1.80
C ASP A 12 3.33 20.40 2.01
N VAL A 13 3.55 19.35 2.82
CA VAL A 13 4.90 18.82 3.07
C VAL A 13 5.52 18.19 1.82
N LEU A 14 4.69 17.58 0.97
CA LEU A 14 5.13 16.90 -0.25
C LEU A 14 5.14 17.80 -1.49
N ASP A 15 4.70 19.06 -1.37
CA ASP A 15 4.58 20.02 -2.47
C ASP A 15 3.70 19.48 -3.62
N VAL A 16 2.54 18.92 -3.27
CA VAL A 16 1.56 18.37 -4.23
C VAL A 16 0.24 19.10 -4.17
N GLU A 17 -0.25 19.57 -5.32
CA GLU A 17 -1.61 20.08 -5.47
C GLU A 17 -2.52 18.92 -5.89
N ALA A 18 -3.15 18.24 -4.93
CA ALA A 18 -3.99 17.07 -5.18
C ALA A 18 -5.34 17.15 -4.45
N GLU A 19 -6.43 16.91 -5.18
CA GLU A 19 -7.75 16.66 -4.60
C GLU A 19 -7.91 15.14 -4.43
N VAL A 20 -7.93 14.68 -3.18
CA VAL A 20 -7.92 13.25 -2.85
C VAL A 20 -9.34 12.78 -2.49
N ASP A 21 -9.90 11.86 -3.27
CA ASP A 21 -11.09 11.10 -2.87
C ASP A 21 -10.70 9.97 -1.89
N GLU A 22 -10.79 10.28 -0.60
CA GLU A 22 -10.51 9.34 0.47
C GLU A 22 -11.38 8.07 0.40
N GLY A 23 -12.66 8.22 0.04
CA GLY A 23 -13.61 7.11 -0.02
C GLY A 23 -13.20 6.11 -1.08
N LEU A 24 -12.89 6.61 -2.29
CA LEU A 24 -12.41 5.81 -3.41
C LEU A 24 -11.14 5.03 -3.04
N ILE A 25 -10.14 5.70 -2.46
CA ILE A 25 -8.86 5.07 -2.11
C ILE A 25 -9.06 4.01 -1.04
N LEU A 26 -9.81 4.32 0.03
CA LEU A 26 -10.02 3.39 1.15
C LEU A 26 -10.85 2.17 0.73
N ASP A 27 -11.82 2.34 -0.16
CA ASP A 27 -12.62 1.24 -0.69
C ASP A 27 -11.79 0.35 -1.63
N LEU A 28 -10.98 0.94 -2.52
CA LEU A 28 -10.07 0.18 -3.38
C LEU A 28 -9.04 -0.59 -2.56
N ALA A 29 -8.44 0.05 -1.55
CA ALA A 29 -7.51 -0.60 -0.63
C ALA A 29 -8.18 -1.79 0.07
N ARG A 30 -9.42 -1.63 0.55
CA ARG A 30 -10.21 -2.70 1.16
C ARG A 30 -10.48 -3.86 0.19
N VAL A 31 -10.85 -3.57 -1.05
CA VAL A 31 -11.10 -4.60 -2.08
C VAL A 31 -9.83 -5.38 -2.36
N SER A 32 -8.72 -4.70 -2.59
CA SER A 32 -7.44 -5.37 -2.86
C SER A 32 -7.04 -6.28 -1.68
N ALA A 33 -7.08 -5.77 -0.44
CA ALA A 33 -6.66 -6.52 0.73
C ALA A 33 -7.49 -7.78 0.99
N ARG A 34 -8.75 -7.79 0.54
CA ARG A 34 -9.67 -8.92 0.70
C ARG A 34 -9.57 -9.96 -0.40
N ASN A 35 -9.19 -9.57 -1.61
CA ASN A 35 -9.21 -10.45 -2.78
C ASN A 35 -7.80 -10.87 -3.25
N VAL A 36 -6.77 -10.09 -2.93
CA VAL A 36 -5.38 -10.36 -3.36
C VAL A 36 -4.56 -10.92 -2.21
N GLU A 37 -4.24 -10.08 -1.23
CA GLU A 37 -3.60 -10.42 0.04
C GLU A 37 -3.62 -9.20 0.97
N LYS A 38 -3.48 -9.39 2.29
CA LYS A 38 -3.59 -8.29 3.26
C LYS A 38 -2.62 -7.13 2.98
N LYS A 39 -1.41 -7.39 2.47
CA LYS A 39 -0.40 -6.36 2.18
C LYS A 39 -0.67 -5.58 0.90
N SER A 40 -1.64 -5.98 0.07
CA SER A 40 -1.90 -5.31 -1.20
C SER A 40 -2.47 -3.90 -1.04
N ALA A 41 -3.21 -3.61 0.04
CA ALA A 41 -3.84 -2.30 0.27
C ALA A 41 -2.89 -1.09 0.07
N PRO A 42 -1.77 -0.97 0.81
CA PRO A 42 -0.84 0.14 0.62
C PRO A 42 -0.18 0.14 -0.77
N ILE A 43 0.10 -1.04 -1.33
CA ILE A 43 0.72 -1.18 -2.66
C ILE A 43 -0.24 -0.66 -3.74
N THR A 44 -1.52 -1.02 -3.67
CA THR A 44 -2.55 -0.57 -4.60
C THR A 44 -2.76 0.94 -4.52
N ALA A 45 -2.81 1.52 -3.31
CA ALA A 45 -2.94 2.97 -3.14
C ALA A 45 -1.74 3.72 -3.73
N TYR A 46 -0.51 3.25 -3.46
CA TYR A 46 0.70 3.83 -4.04
C TYR A 46 0.70 3.77 -5.57
N MET A 47 0.36 2.62 -6.15
CA MET A 47 0.33 2.44 -7.60
C MET A 47 -0.75 3.28 -8.28
N LEU A 48 -1.92 3.45 -7.65
CA LEU A 48 -2.98 4.34 -8.15
C LEU A 48 -2.48 5.79 -8.20
N GLY A 49 -1.88 6.28 -7.11
CA GLY A 49 -1.32 7.63 -7.05
C GLY A 49 -0.18 7.84 -8.06
N LEU A 50 0.72 6.86 -8.20
CA LEU A 50 1.80 6.89 -9.18
C LEU A 50 1.26 6.96 -10.62
N ALA A 51 0.25 6.16 -10.95
CA ALA A 51 -0.37 6.16 -12.28
C ALA A 51 -1.07 7.49 -12.56
N ALA A 52 -1.83 8.01 -11.59
CA ALA A 52 -2.52 9.29 -11.71
C ALA A 52 -1.53 10.43 -11.99
N GLY A 53 -0.44 10.53 -11.21
CA GLY A 53 0.59 11.54 -11.43
C GLY A 53 1.36 11.36 -12.74
N ALA A 54 1.60 10.13 -13.18
CA ALA A 54 2.30 9.86 -14.44
C ALA A 54 1.48 10.26 -15.68
N THR A 55 0.15 10.33 -15.57
CA THR A 55 -0.75 10.68 -16.68
C THR A 55 -1.35 12.07 -16.57
N ASP A 56 -1.01 12.85 -15.53
CA ASP A 56 -1.69 14.12 -15.20
C ASP A 56 -3.22 13.92 -15.15
N ALA A 57 -3.64 12.85 -14.45
CA ALA A 57 -5.02 12.40 -14.43
C ALA A 57 -5.95 13.42 -13.77
N ASP A 58 -7.06 13.73 -14.43
CA ASP A 58 -8.20 14.40 -13.79
C ASP A 58 -8.98 13.42 -12.89
N PRO A 59 -9.93 13.90 -12.05
CA PRO A 59 -10.68 13.03 -11.15
C PRO A 59 -11.42 11.87 -11.85
N GLU A 60 -11.96 12.09 -13.06
CA GLU A 60 -12.65 11.04 -13.82
C GLU A 60 -11.65 9.97 -14.29
N GLU A 61 -10.45 10.36 -14.70
CA GLU A 61 -9.38 9.44 -15.05
C GLU A 61 -8.90 8.63 -13.84
N VAL A 62 -8.79 9.24 -12.65
CA VAL A 62 -8.47 8.53 -11.40
C VAL A 62 -9.53 7.47 -11.09
N GLU A 63 -10.82 7.80 -11.22
CA GLU A 63 -11.90 6.82 -11.06
C GLU A 63 -11.77 5.65 -12.05
N ARG A 64 -11.43 5.90 -13.32
CA ARG A 64 -11.18 4.82 -14.30
C ARG A 64 -9.98 3.96 -13.94
N LEU A 65 -8.89 4.56 -13.45
CA LEU A 65 -7.70 3.83 -13.00
C LEU A 65 -8.06 2.94 -11.79
N ALA A 66 -8.79 3.49 -10.83
CA ALA A 66 -9.30 2.76 -9.67
C ALA A 66 -10.21 1.59 -10.08
N ALA A 67 -11.14 1.81 -11.02
CA ALA A 67 -12.03 0.77 -11.52
C ALA A 67 -11.27 -0.39 -12.21
N ARG A 68 -10.19 -0.10 -12.94
CA ARG A 68 -9.32 -1.13 -13.53
C ARG A 68 -8.59 -1.93 -12.46
N ALA A 69 -8.04 -1.25 -11.45
CA ALA A 69 -7.36 -1.92 -10.33
C ALA A 69 -8.34 -2.77 -9.50
N GLN A 70 -9.55 -2.27 -9.26
CA GLN A 70 -10.63 -3.01 -8.60
C GLN A 70 -10.98 -4.28 -9.37
N GLN A 71 -11.22 -4.18 -10.69
CA GLN A 71 -11.56 -5.34 -11.52
C GLN A 71 -10.45 -6.40 -11.49
N LEU A 72 -9.19 -5.98 -11.53
CA LEU A 72 -8.06 -6.90 -11.41
C LEU A 72 -8.10 -7.64 -10.06
N ALA A 73 -8.26 -6.90 -8.95
CA ALA A 73 -8.34 -7.48 -7.61
C ALA A 73 -9.52 -8.46 -7.47
N GLU A 74 -10.71 -8.11 -7.97
CA GLU A 74 -11.90 -8.97 -7.89
C GLU A 74 -11.78 -10.25 -8.73
N SER A 75 -11.02 -10.21 -9.83
CA SER A 75 -10.74 -11.37 -10.68
C SER A 75 -9.56 -12.22 -10.21
N TRP A 76 -8.93 -11.87 -9.09
CA TRP A 76 -7.72 -12.53 -8.63
C TRP A 76 -8.05 -13.94 -8.08
N ASP A 77 -7.68 -14.98 -8.82
CA ASP A 77 -8.01 -16.39 -8.53
C ASP A 77 -7.25 -17.01 -7.34
N ARG A 78 -6.63 -16.20 -6.47
CA ARG A 78 -5.92 -16.66 -5.28
C ARG A 78 -6.70 -16.29 -4.01
N PRO A 79 -6.90 -17.22 -3.06
CA PRO A 79 -7.45 -16.87 -1.75
C PRO A 79 -6.56 -15.84 -1.07
N ALA A 80 -7.12 -14.78 -0.49
CA ALA A 80 -6.33 -13.72 0.16
C ALA A 80 -5.54 -14.19 1.39
N ASP A 81 -5.93 -15.32 1.99
CA ASP A 81 -5.21 -15.99 3.08
C ASP A 81 -4.33 -17.15 2.59
N ALA A 82 -4.10 -17.28 1.28
CA ALA A 82 -3.22 -18.30 0.77
C ALA A 82 -1.79 -18.03 1.26
N PRO A 83 -1.12 -19.01 1.91
CA PRO A 83 0.24 -18.83 2.38
C PRO A 83 1.14 -18.40 1.21
N ASP A 84 2.02 -17.45 1.48
CA ASP A 84 3.01 -17.00 0.52
C ASP A 84 4.03 -18.14 0.31
N PRO A 85 4.25 -18.64 -0.92
CA PRO A 85 5.19 -19.72 -1.17
C PRO A 85 6.63 -19.37 -0.78
N ASP A 86 6.95 -18.08 -0.66
CA ASP A 86 8.29 -17.60 -0.29
C ASP A 86 8.38 -17.17 1.19
N ASP A 87 7.28 -17.22 1.94
CA ASP A 87 7.27 -16.98 3.39
C ASP A 87 7.75 -18.25 4.09
N VAL A 88 9.08 -18.37 4.19
CA VAL A 88 9.73 -19.35 5.04
C VAL A 88 9.44 -18.98 6.49
N ASP A 89 8.45 -19.67 7.06
CA ASP A 89 8.16 -19.73 8.50
C ASP A 89 9.26 -20.56 9.19
N ASP A 90 10.53 -20.19 8.97
CA ASP A 90 11.65 -20.73 9.73
C ASP A 90 11.54 -20.12 11.13
N ASP A 91 11.39 -20.97 12.15
CA ASP A 91 11.54 -20.55 13.55
C ASP A 91 12.85 -19.77 13.67
N VAL A 92 12.74 -18.44 13.80
CA VAL A 92 13.91 -17.59 14.02
C VAL A 92 14.60 -18.13 15.27
N PRO A 93 15.84 -18.65 15.16
CA PRO A 93 16.53 -19.17 16.31
C PRO A 93 16.63 -18.08 17.36
N ASP A 94 16.36 -18.43 18.63
CA ASP A 94 16.53 -17.50 19.75
C ASP A 94 17.99 -17.03 19.81
N ASP A 95 18.23 -15.83 19.30
CA ASP A 95 19.52 -15.17 19.21
C ASP A 95 19.87 -14.44 20.51
N SER A 96 19.05 -14.54 21.57
CA SER A 96 19.34 -13.93 22.87
C SER A 96 20.60 -14.46 23.56
N SER A 97 21.12 -15.59 23.07
CA SER A 97 22.39 -16.17 23.51
C SER A 97 23.60 -15.75 22.66
N VAL A 98 23.38 -15.01 21.57
CA VAL A 98 24.43 -14.48 20.71
C VAL A 98 25.05 -13.26 21.39
N ASP A 99 26.39 -13.26 21.47
CA ASP A 99 27.14 -12.16 22.06
C ASP A 99 27.38 -11.07 21.00
N HIS A 100 26.63 -9.98 21.12
CA HIS A 100 26.74 -8.79 20.26
C HIS A 100 27.73 -7.74 20.80
N THR A 101 28.49 -8.03 21.85
CA THR A 101 29.36 -7.00 22.47
C THR A 101 30.53 -6.54 21.59
N ASP A 102 30.88 -7.32 20.56
CA ASP A 102 31.91 -6.99 19.57
C ASP A 102 31.33 -6.46 18.24
N ASP A 103 30.00 -6.26 18.13
CA ASP A 103 29.39 -5.68 16.92
C ASP A 103 29.78 -4.18 16.83
N GLU A 104 30.80 -3.88 16.02
CA GLU A 104 31.14 -2.52 15.64
C GLU A 104 30.11 -2.04 14.60
N TYR A 105 29.26 -1.07 14.99
CA TYR A 105 28.47 -0.33 14.02
C TYR A 105 29.44 0.56 13.21
N GLU A 106 29.57 0.27 11.92
CA GLU A 106 30.28 1.16 10.99
C GLU A 106 29.47 2.47 10.86
N ASP A 107 30.00 3.58 11.43
CA ASP A 107 29.49 4.96 11.27
C ASP A 107 29.65 5.49 9.83
#